data_AF-A0A8F7CDE6-F1
#
_entry.id   AF-A0A8F7CDE6-F1
#
_cell.length_a   1.000
_cell.length_b   1.000
_cell.length_c   1.000
_cell.angle_alpha   90.00
_cell.angle_beta   90.00
_cell.angle_gamma   90.00
#
_symmetry.space_group_name_H-M   'P 1'
#
loop_
_entity.id
_entity.type
_entity.pdbx_description
1 polymer ?
#
loop_
_entity_poly.entity_id
_entity_poly.type
_entity_poly.pdbx_seq_one_letter_code
_entity_poly.pdbx_strand_id
1 'polypeptide(L)'
;MVFLYLYFFSVILLGFILSLTRFLNCLIILENFNVLLLLFSLLLSVADSHTIFIVLMVVSTVEVIIGLVVLTRVWESTNSLDLVSF
;
A
#
# COMPACT_ATOMS: atom_id res chain seq x y z
N MET A 1 8.22 -8.79 -19.97
CA MET A 1 7.78 -8.83 -18.55
C MET A 1 8.12 -7.54 -17.81
N VAL A 2 9.38 -7.07 -17.86
CA VAL A 2 9.81 -5.84 -17.15
C VAL A 2 9.06 -4.57 -17.57
N PHE A 3 8.81 -4.35 -18.88
CA PHE A 3 8.03 -3.20 -19.35
C PHE A 3 6.59 -3.15 -18.80
N LEU A 4 5.96 -4.32 -18.68
CA LEU A 4 4.59 -4.46 -18.20
C LEU A 4 4.51 -4.17 -16.70
N TYR A 5 5.53 -4.60 -15.95
CA TYR A 5 5.70 -4.26 -14.54
C TYR A 5 5.89 -2.75 -14.33
N LEU A 6 6.76 -2.10 -15.11
CA LEU A 6 6.99 -0.65 -15.04
C LEU A 6 5.73 0.15 -15.38
N TYR A 7 4.93 -0.33 -16.34
CA TYR A 7 3.64 0.29 -16.68
C TYR A 7 2.65 0.21 -15.52
N PHE A 8 2.47 -0.95 -14.91
CA PHE A 8 1.58 -1.05 -13.74
C PHE A 8 2.08 -0.24 -12.55
N PHE A 9 3.40 -0.20 -12.33
CA PHE A 9 4.03 0.63 -11.30
C PHE A 9 3.72 2.13 -11.50
N SER A 10 3.82 2.64 -12.71
CA SER A 10 3.53 4.06 -12.99
C SER A 10 2.04 4.39 -12.84
N VAL A 11 1.14 3.48 -13.24
CA VAL A 11 -0.31 3.63 -13.06
C VAL A 11 -0.67 3.70 -11.56
N ILE A 12 -0.08 2.84 -10.73
CA ILE A 12 -0.33 2.82 -9.29
C ILE A 12 0.18 4.11 -8.63
N LEU A 13 1.37 4.59 -9.00
CA LEU A 13 1.90 5.87 -8.49
C LEU A 13 1.03 7.07 -8.87
N LEU A 14 0.56 7.11 -10.13
CA LEU A 14 -0.38 8.15 -10.57
C LEU A 14 -1.68 8.09 -9.78
N GLY A 15 -2.24 6.88 -9.60
CA GLY A 15 -3.43 6.66 -8.79
C GLY A 15 -3.26 7.12 -7.34
N PHE A 16 -2.09 6.89 -6.75
CA PHE A 16 -1.76 7.32 -5.40
C PHE A 16 -1.84 8.85 -5.28
N ILE A 17 -1.18 9.58 -6.19
CA ILE A 17 -1.19 11.06 -6.22
C ILE A 17 -2.61 11.61 -6.40
N LEU A 18 -3.42 10.98 -7.25
CA LEU A 18 -4.81 11.38 -7.52
C LEU A 18 -5.75 11.14 -6.32
N SER A 19 -5.41 10.21 -5.42
CA SER A 19 -6.29 9.77 -4.34
C SER A 19 -5.93 10.30 -2.95
N LEU A 20 -4.94 11.20 -2.86
CA LEU A 20 -4.38 11.69 -1.58
C LEU A 20 -5.42 12.23 -0.58
N THR A 21 -6.57 12.71 -1.06
CA THR A 21 -7.63 13.26 -0.20
C THR A 21 -8.42 12.20 0.57
N ARG A 22 -8.40 10.94 0.11
CA ARG A 22 -9.11 9.83 0.76
C ARG A 22 -8.13 8.78 1.24
N PHE A 23 -7.79 8.84 2.53
CA PHE A 23 -6.85 7.92 3.18
C PHE A 23 -7.14 6.44 2.91
N LEU A 24 -8.42 6.02 2.90
CA LEU A 24 -8.78 4.63 2.61
C LEU A 24 -8.45 4.22 1.17
N ASN A 25 -8.66 5.11 0.20
CA ASN A 25 -8.34 4.85 -1.20
C ASN A 25 -6.82 4.78 -1.41
N CYS A 26 -6.07 5.65 -0.73
CA CYS A 26 -4.61 5.63 -0.69
C CYS A 26 -4.08 4.28 -0.16
N LEU A 27 -4.69 3.74 0.90
CA LEU A 27 -4.31 2.44 1.49
C LEU A 27 -4.59 1.26 0.53
N ILE A 28 -5.73 1.27 -0.16
CA ILE A 28 -6.06 0.26 -1.19
C ILE A 28 -5.05 0.30 -2.34
N ILE A 29 -4.67 1.50 -2.80
CA ILE A 29 -3.69 1.64 -3.89
C ILE A 29 -2.32 1.11 -3.45
N LEU A 30 -1.94 1.35 -2.20
CA LEU A 30 -0.71 0.82 -1.61
C LEU A 30 -0.72 -0.70 -1.47
N GLU A 31 -1.85 -1.30 -1.13
CA GLU A 31 -1.98 -2.75 -1.09
C GLU A 31 -1.79 -3.37 -2.49
N ASN A 32 -2.38 -2.77 -3.53
CA ASN A 32 -2.18 -3.21 -4.91
C ASN A 32 -0.71 -3.09 -5.36
N PHE A 33 0.00 -2.08 -4.88
CA PHE A 33 1.44 -1.95 -5.09
C PHE A 33 2.22 -3.13 -4.48
N ASN A 34 1.90 -3.49 -3.24
CA ASN A 34 2.55 -4.59 -2.54
C ASN A 34 2.32 -5.94 -3.22
N VAL A 35 1.10 -6.20 -3.71
CA VAL A 35 0.79 -7.39 -4.50
C VAL A 35 1.65 -7.45 -5.78
N LEU A 36 1.81 -6.33 -6.47
CA LEU A 36 2.66 -6.25 -7.66
C LEU A 36 4.13 -6.57 -7.33
N LEU A 37 4.64 -6.04 -6.22
CA LEU A 37 6.00 -6.25 -5.74
C LEU A 37 6.26 -7.73 -5.36
N LEU A 38 5.30 -8.37 -4.68
CA LEU A 38 5.35 -9.79 -4.37
C LEU A 38 5.33 -10.66 -5.63
N LEU A 39 4.48 -10.32 -6.61
CA LEU A 39 4.39 -11.05 -7.88
C LEU A 39 5.69 -10.93 -8.69
N PHE A 40 6.35 -9.77 -8.64
CA PHE A 40 7.67 -9.58 -9.24
C PHE A 40 8.76 -10.38 -8.54
N SER A 41 8.77 -10.40 -7.20
CA SER A 41 9.68 -11.23 -6.42
C SER A 41 9.52 -12.71 -6.76
N LEU A 42 8.30 -13.20 -6.97
CA LEU A 42 8.04 -14.59 -7.33
C LEU A 42 8.55 -14.91 -8.74
N LEU A 43 8.30 -14.02 -9.72
CA LEU A 43 8.79 -14.18 -11.10
C LEU A 43 10.33 -14.17 -11.19
N LEU A 44 11.00 -13.43 -10.31
CA LEU A 44 12.47 -13.37 -10.25
C LEU A 44 13.10 -14.50 -9.43
N SER A 45 12.33 -15.27 -8.68
CA SER A 45 12.80 -16.28 -7.72
C SER A 45 13.43 -17.54 -8.36
N VAL A 46 13.96 -17.43 -9.59
CA VAL A 46 14.67 -18.49 -10.30
C VAL A 46 16.00 -18.86 -9.61
N ALA A 47 16.50 -18.03 -8.68
CA ALA A 47 17.74 -18.29 -7.93
C ALA A 47 17.56 -18.00 -6.42
N ASP A 48 17.13 -19.01 -5.64
CA ASP A 48 17.20 -19.10 -4.17
C ASP A 48 16.67 -17.92 -3.32
N SER A 49 15.97 -16.95 -3.91
CA SER A 49 15.52 -15.73 -3.25
C SER A 49 14.18 -15.87 -2.49
N HIS A 50 13.86 -17.08 -2.01
CA HIS A 50 12.65 -17.32 -1.21
C HIS A 50 12.63 -16.50 0.08
N THR A 51 13.80 -16.19 0.63
CA THR A 51 13.96 -15.32 1.80
C THR A 51 13.48 -13.89 1.52
N ILE A 52 13.77 -13.35 0.34
CA ILE A 52 13.37 -11.99 -0.06
C ILE A 52 11.84 -11.90 -0.17
N PHE A 53 11.20 -12.92 -0.74
CA PHE A 53 9.74 -12.98 -0.84
C PHE A 53 9.07 -12.92 0.54
N ILE A 54 9.56 -13.71 1.50
CA ILE A 54 9.02 -13.75 2.86
C ILE A 54 9.22 -12.41 3.58
N VAL A 55 10.41 -11.81 3.46
CA VAL A 55 10.69 -10.50 4.06
C VAL A 55 9.76 -9.43 3.48
N LEU A 56 9.58 -9.39 2.16
CA LEU A 56 8.67 -8.46 1.50
C LEU A 56 7.21 -8.67 1.95
N MET A 57 6.80 -9.92 2.15
CA MET A 57 5.47 -10.24 2.68
C MET A 57 5.28 -9.67 4.09
N VAL A 58 6.24 -9.87 5.00
CA VAL A 58 6.15 -9.34 6.37
C VAL A 58 6.10 -7.81 6.35
N VAL A 59 6.98 -7.15 5.60
CA VAL A 59 7.00 -5.69 5.50
C VAL A 59 5.68 -5.15 4.95
N SER A 60 5.10 -5.79 3.93
CA SER A 60 3.82 -5.38 3.36
C SER A 60 2.67 -5.44 4.38
N THR A 61 2.66 -6.44 5.28
CA THR A 61 1.63 -6.53 6.32
C THR A 61 1.80 -5.47 7.40
N VAL A 62 3.05 -5.16 7.79
CA VAL A 62 3.35 -4.11 8.77
C VAL A 62 2.89 -2.75 8.25
N GLU A 63 3.14 -2.46 6.97
CA GLU A 63 2.68 -1.24 6.33
C GLU A 63 1.16 -1.07 6.39
N VAL A 64 0.40 -2.11 6.03
CA VAL A 64 -1.07 -2.06 6.07
C VAL A 64 -1.58 -1.84 7.50
N ILE A 65 -0.99 -2.50 8.49
CA ILE A 65 -1.36 -2.31 9.91
C ILE A 65 -1.10 -0.86 10.33
N ILE A 66 0.07 -0.29 10.02
CA ILE A 66 0.39 1.10 10.34
C ILE A 66 -0.60 2.04 9.63
N GLY A 67 -0.88 1.82 8.35
CA GLY A 67 -1.84 2.60 7.58
C GLY A 67 -3.23 2.60 8.21
N LEU A 68 -3.70 1.44 8.66
CA LEU A 68 -4.99 1.29 9.33
C LEU A 68 -5.01 1.96 10.71
N VAL A 69 -3.94 1.86 11.48
CA VAL A 69 -3.81 2.55 12.78
C VAL A 69 -3.83 4.07 12.60
N VAL A 70 -3.13 4.60 11.59
CA VAL A 70 -3.18 6.03 11.29
C VAL A 70 -4.60 6.43 10.86
N LEU A 71 -5.26 5.62 10.04
CA LEU A 71 -6.62 5.89 9.58
C LEU A 71 -7.62 5.94 10.74
N THR A 72 -7.54 5.02 11.72
CA THR A 72 -8.44 5.04 12.87
C THR A 72 -8.20 6.27 13.75
N ARG A 73 -6.94 6.70 13.93
CA ARG A 73 -6.62 7.93 14.67
C ARG A 73 -7.09 9.20 13.97
N VAL A 74 -6.91 9.28 12.66
CA VAL A 74 -7.42 10.40 11.86
C VAL A 74 -8.94 10.43 11.95
N TRP A 75 -9.61 9.27 11.80
CA TRP A 75 -11.06 9.16 11.91
C TRP A 75 -11.60 9.63 13.27
N GLU A 76 -10.97 9.20 14.37
CA GLU A 76 -11.29 9.66 15.74
C GLU A 76 -11.13 11.18 15.86
N SER A 77 -10.07 11.76 15.28
CA SER A 77 -9.84 13.20 15.33
C SER A 77 -10.88 14.01 14.54
N THR A 78 -11.29 13.56 13.35
CA THR A 78 -12.36 14.20 12.58
C THR A 78 -13.71 14.10 13.28
N ASN A 79 -14.06 12.93 13.83
CA ASN A 79 -15.30 12.78 14.59
C ASN A 79 -15.29 13.62 15.88
N SER A 80 -14.12 13.84 16.49
CA SER A 80 -14.00 14.73 17.65
C SER A 80 -14.17 16.21 17.29
N LEU A 81 -13.73 16.63 16.09
CA LEU A 81 -13.89 18.00 15.62
C LEU A 81 -15.35 18.34 15.32
N ASP A 82 -16.11 17.39 14.75
CA ASP A 82 -17.55 17.57 14.48
C ASP A 82 -18.40 17.62 15.77
N LEU A 83 -17.92 17.06 16.89
CA LEU A 83 -18.61 17.11 18.19
C LEU A 83 -18.32 18.38 19.00
N VAL A 84 -17.21 19.09 18.73
CA VAL A 84 -16.84 20.32 19.45
C VAL A 84 -17.45 21.57 18.82
N SER A 85 -18.00 21.48 17.60
CA SER A 85 -18.68 22.58 16.91
C SER A 85 -20.20 22.63 17.17
N PHE A 86 -20.63 22.50 18.42
CA PHE A 86 -22.00 22.81 18.86
C PHE A 86 -22.06 24.12 19.65
#